data_AF-A0A059X489-F1
#
_entry.id   AF-A0A059X489-F1
#
_cell.length_a   1.000
_cell.length_b   1.000
_cell.length_c   1.000
_cell.angle_alpha   90.00
_cell.angle_beta   90.00
_cell.angle_gamma   90.00
#
_symmetry.space_group_name_H-M   'P 1'
#
loop_
_entity.id
_entity.type
_entity.pdbx_description
1 polymer ?
#
loop_
_entity_poly.entity_id
_entity_poly.type
_entity_poly.pdbx_seq_one_letter_code
_entity_poly.pdbx_strand_id
1 'polypeptide(L)'
;MGNILAAGTFIVIEDAGEVSGQVQLDLLADKLKREGYEVALFTFPQHERPSSFFVRQYLDGAYGEPELVGPYTASMLYALDRFHAAPAIRRVLDNGGVVLATGFIGLTMAKLGSLLSNAEVRRGYFLWADTVDFQTFKIPRPDKTFVIKSQSIVAQKTSVNTDKNTPDKNNRNLLVSQQEKIAEVFDDICQLFPKDFTRIDRLRGKKMMSDEGVHELLWKSVETILPQPRQAVTKPATDISEVIDYFIPQTLNEEAKSVYKHILDNILALRKDIKHDLISSSGVTPQEIAAAIDSLLPVATEPSIIKQPSEQDQLAVQRTKKVLSKLPSTYSSEDTSSVVLQDFWPRNELAALPMVLYKESSLSLTALQKEVDSWTYEQKAKTFQMLLQDFAKENGNGMPIQYTWDLLTDYATFASVKKKVPDVSTENQPLTPRYGYATPPLIERLGLADKFETCFDLSLKLYSQLQSHGYDHEAQYATLLGHRMRWKATFGAYDIQMRLILSAD
;
A
#
# COMPACT_ATOMS: atom_id res chain seq x y z
N MET A 1 -43.20 1.67 1.69
CA MET A 1 -42.53 1.59 3.00
C MET A 1 -41.09 1.18 2.71
N GLY A 2 -40.13 2.06 2.97
CA GLY A 2 -38.72 1.76 2.69
C GLY A 2 -38.23 0.65 3.62
N ASN A 3 -37.60 -0.38 3.07
CA ASN A 3 -36.82 -1.33 3.86
C ASN A 3 -35.71 -0.54 4.55
N ILE A 4 -35.85 -0.28 5.84
CA ILE A 4 -34.71 0.11 6.68
C ILE A 4 -33.83 -1.13 6.70
N LEU A 5 -32.72 -1.09 5.97
CA LEU A 5 -31.73 -2.17 5.97
C LEU A 5 -31.23 -2.35 7.41
N ALA A 6 -31.17 -3.61 7.88
CA ALA A 6 -30.53 -3.90 9.15
C ALA A 6 -29.06 -3.52 9.07
N ALA A 7 -28.53 -2.88 10.12
CA ALA A 7 -27.11 -2.58 10.23
C ALA A 7 -26.29 -3.88 10.16
N GLY A 8 -25.16 -3.84 9.46
CA GLY A 8 -24.23 -4.96 9.37
C GLY A 8 -23.53 -5.25 10.71
N THR A 9 -22.84 -6.38 10.78
CA THR A 9 -22.16 -6.84 12.00
C THR A 9 -20.65 -6.84 11.81
N PHE A 10 -19.90 -6.27 12.76
CA PHE A 10 -18.44 -6.28 12.79
C PHE A 10 -17.91 -7.21 13.88
N ILE A 11 -17.19 -8.25 13.47
CA ILE A 11 -16.63 -9.28 14.35
C ILE A 11 -15.11 -9.30 14.20
N VAL A 12 -14.41 -9.35 15.33
CA VAL A 12 -12.95 -9.51 15.38
C VAL A 12 -12.58 -10.84 16.02
N ILE A 13 -11.57 -11.51 15.50
CA ILE A 13 -10.95 -12.71 16.09
C ILE A 13 -9.50 -12.40 16.39
N GLU A 14 -9.12 -12.53 17.66
CA GLU A 14 -7.77 -12.28 18.16
C GLU A 14 -7.19 -13.52 18.81
N ASP A 15 -5.86 -13.62 18.82
CA ASP A 15 -5.11 -14.53 19.66
C ASP A 15 -3.75 -13.94 20.06
N ALA A 16 -3.01 -14.64 20.91
CA ALA A 16 -1.70 -14.17 21.40
C ALA A 16 -0.55 -14.35 20.39
N GLY A 17 -0.84 -14.51 19.09
CA GLY A 17 0.14 -14.72 18.03
C GLY A 17 0.34 -16.20 17.66
N GLU A 18 -0.72 -17.00 17.73
CA GLU A 18 -0.72 -18.36 17.21
C GLU A 18 -1.33 -18.40 15.80
N VAL A 19 -1.13 -19.51 15.07
CA VAL A 19 -1.72 -19.68 13.72
C VAL A 19 -3.26 -19.75 13.77
N SER A 20 -3.85 -19.90 14.95
CA SER A 20 -5.28 -20.17 15.15
C SER A 20 -6.22 -19.05 14.71
N GLY A 21 -5.87 -17.79 14.93
CA GLY A 21 -6.78 -16.66 14.70
C GLY A 21 -7.17 -16.53 13.22
N GLN A 22 -6.18 -16.60 12.33
CA GLN A 22 -6.42 -16.54 10.88
C GLN A 22 -7.20 -17.76 10.39
N VAL A 23 -6.85 -18.96 10.85
CA VAL A 23 -7.59 -20.19 10.48
C VAL A 23 -9.07 -20.08 10.85
N GLN A 24 -9.38 -19.55 12.03
CA GLN A 24 -10.76 -19.39 12.49
C GLN A 24 -11.49 -18.26 11.74
N LEU A 25 -10.78 -17.20 11.38
CA LEU A 25 -11.31 -16.14 10.51
C LEU A 25 -11.73 -16.69 9.15
N ASP A 26 -10.88 -17.51 8.53
CA ASP A 26 -11.13 -18.10 7.21
C ASP A 26 -12.31 -19.08 7.27
N LEU A 27 -12.33 -19.99 8.26
CA LEU A 27 -13.45 -20.91 8.48
C LEU A 27 -14.79 -20.18 8.70
N LEU A 28 -14.77 -19.07 9.46
CA LEU A 28 -15.94 -18.25 9.69
C LEU A 28 -16.40 -17.53 8.43
N ALA A 29 -15.46 -16.98 7.66
CA ALA A 29 -15.76 -16.34 6.38
C ALA A 29 -16.44 -17.31 5.41
N ASP A 30 -15.89 -18.51 5.26
CA ASP A 30 -16.43 -19.54 4.37
C ASP A 30 -17.81 -20.03 4.79
N LYS A 31 -18.06 -20.15 6.10
CA LYS A 31 -19.39 -20.50 6.62
C LYS A 31 -20.39 -19.39 6.35
N LEU A 32 -20.05 -18.13 6.67
CA LEU A 32 -20.95 -16.99 6.44
C LEU A 32 -21.27 -16.77 4.96
N LYS A 33 -20.29 -16.91 4.06
CA LYS A 33 -20.52 -16.85 2.62
C LYS A 33 -21.49 -17.95 2.16
N ARG A 34 -21.38 -19.17 2.67
CA ARG A 34 -22.32 -20.28 2.38
C ARG A 34 -23.73 -20.02 2.89
N GLU A 35 -23.87 -19.33 4.01
CA GLU A 35 -25.16 -18.90 4.58
C GLU A 35 -25.73 -17.64 3.89
N GLY A 36 -25.06 -17.12 2.86
CA GLY A 36 -25.56 -16.03 2.02
C GLY A 36 -25.23 -14.62 2.51
N TYR A 37 -24.31 -14.47 3.47
CA TYR A 37 -23.86 -13.16 3.93
C TYR A 37 -22.84 -12.55 2.97
N GLU A 38 -22.90 -11.23 2.79
CA GLU A 38 -21.81 -10.44 2.20
C GLU A 38 -20.72 -10.27 3.27
N VAL A 39 -19.51 -10.77 3.02
CA VAL A 39 -18.44 -10.83 4.03
C VAL A 39 -17.19 -10.12 3.54
N ALA A 40 -16.66 -9.18 4.33
CA ALA A 40 -15.38 -8.51 4.07
C ALA A 40 -14.35 -8.88 5.16
N LEU A 41 -13.10 -9.15 4.75
CA LEU A 41 -12.01 -9.56 5.64
C LEU A 41 -10.98 -8.43 5.78
N PHE A 42 -10.51 -8.19 7.00
CA PHE A 42 -9.43 -7.23 7.29
C PHE A 42 -8.39 -7.85 8.24
N THR A 43 -7.11 -7.80 7.86
CA THR A 43 -6.00 -8.23 8.72
C THR A 43 -5.12 -7.02 9.02
N PHE A 44 -4.88 -6.77 10.31
CA PHE A 44 -4.10 -5.62 10.78
C PHE A 44 -2.77 -6.05 11.42
N PRO A 45 -1.68 -5.31 11.20
CA PRO A 45 -1.60 -4.16 10.29
C PRO A 45 -1.67 -4.59 8.81
N GLN A 46 -2.18 -3.71 7.95
CA GLN A 46 -2.33 -3.96 6.52
C GLN A 46 -0.97 -3.81 5.81
N HIS A 47 -0.09 -4.81 5.95
CA HIS A 47 1.30 -4.76 5.50
C HIS A 47 1.47 -4.32 4.04
N GLU A 48 0.53 -4.70 3.16
CA GLU A 48 0.52 -4.35 1.74
C GLU A 48 -0.01 -2.94 1.44
N ARG A 49 -0.49 -2.20 2.44
CA ARG A 49 -1.05 -0.86 2.28
C ARG A 49 -0.06 0.23 2.73
N PRO A 50 0.00 1.38 2.05
CA PRO A 50 0.83 2.51 2.50
C PRO A 50 0.49 3.01 3.92
N SER A 51 -0.77 2.85 4.36
CA SER A 51 -1.22 3.21 5.70
C SER A 51 -0.46 2.49 6.82
N SER A 52 0.08 1.30 6.56
CA SER A 52 0.87 0.55 7.52
C SER A 52 2.32 1.02 7.63
N PHE A 53 2.74 2.06 6.90
CA PHE A 53 4.13 2.53 6.89
C PHE A 53 4.69 2.73 8.30
N PHE A 54 4.01 3.53 9.13
CA PHE A 54 4.52 3.85 10.46
C PHE A 54 4.59 2.63 11.38
N VAL A 55 3.60 1.73 11.34
CA VAL A 55 3.63 0.50 12.13
C VAL A 55 4.71 -0.47 11.63
N ARG A 56 4.96 -0.56 10.32
CA ARG A 56 6.06 -1.36 9.76
C ARG A 56 7.42 -0.83 10.22
N GLN A 57 7.65 0.47 10.11
CA GLN A 57 8.88 1.09 10.64
C GLN A 57 9.08 0.82 12.14
N TYR A 58 8.00 0.81 12.92
CA TYR A 58 8.07 0.46 14.35
C TYR A 58 8.43 -1.01 14.57
N LEU A 59 7.79 -1.93 13.84
CA LEU A 59 8.08 -3.37 13.91
C LEU A 59 9.51 -3.70 13.46
N ASP A 60 10.05 -2.92 12.51
CA ASP A 60 11.43 -3.03 12.02
C ASP A 60 12.46 -2.38 12.98
N GLY A 61 12.02 -1.80 14.10
CA GLY A 61 12.88 -1.16 15.09
C GLY A 61 13.43 0.22 14.69
N ALA A 62 12.93 0.82 13.60
CA ALA A 62 13.46 2.06 13.06
C ALA A 62 13.28 3.29 13.99
N TYR A 63 12.39 3.19 14.98
CA TYR A 63 12.16 4.24 15.98
C TYR A 63 12.88 3.99 17.31
N GLY A 64 13.74 2.98 17.38
CA GLY A 64 14.46 2.58 18.59
C GLY A 64 13.73 1.50 19.39
N GLU A 65 14.26 1.22 20.59
CA GLU A 65 13.77 0.15 21.46
C GLU A 65 12.31 0.37 21.88
N PRO A 66 11.49 -0.69 22.03
CA PRO A 66 10.07 -0.59 22.39
C PRO A 66 9.82 0.22 23.67
N GLU A 67 10.72 0.16 24.65
CA GLU A 67 10.65 0.90 25.90
C GLU A 67 10.82 2.42 25.69
N LEU A 68 11.60 2.82 24.68
CA LEU A 68 11.80 4.23 24.33
C LEU A 68 10.59 4.80 23.60
N VAL A 69 10.03 4.04 22.65
CA VAL A 69 8.84 4.45 21.90
C VAL A 69 7.62 4.51 22.83
N GLY A 70 7.49 3.51 23.70
CA GLY A 70 6.42 3.39 24.67
C GLY A 70 5.07 2.99 24.05
N PRO A 71 4.14 2.46 24.88
CA PRO A 71 2.89 1.88 24.40
C PRO A 71 1.93 2.91 23.80
N TYR A 72 1.94 4.16 24.28
CA TYR A 72 1.07 5.23 23.77
C TYR A 72 1.47 5.65 22.34
N THR A 73 2.76 5.92 22.11
CA THR A 73 3.25 6.29 20.78
C THR A 73 3.05 5.15 19.79
N ALA A 74 3.46 3.92 20.17
CA ALA A 74 3.30 2.75 19.30
C ALA A 74 1.83 2.54 18.92
N SER A 75 0.88 2.71 19.86
CA SER A 75 -0.55 2.60 19.59
C SER A 75 -1.05 3.54 18.51
N MET A 76 -0.57 4.79 18.48
CA MET A 76 -0.94 5.75 17.44
C MET A 76 -0.55 5.25 16.05
N LEU A 77 0.62 4.61 15.93
CA LEU A 77 1.10 4.07 14.64
C LEU A 77 0.18 2.96 14.12
N TYR A 78 -0.29 2.08 15.00
CA TYR A 78 -1.31 1.08 14.67
C TYR A 78 -2.68 1.71 14.37
N ALA A 79 -3.07 2.74 15.12
CA ALA A 79 -4.36 3.42 14.96
C ALA A 79 -4.47 4.12 13.60
N LEU A 80 -3.38 4.69 13.07
CA LEU A 80 -3.37 5.32 11.74
C LEU A 80 -3.72 4.32 10.63
N ASP A 81 -3.25 3.07 10.74
CA ASP A 81 -3.57 2.03 9.76
C ASP A 81 -5.05 1.60 9.84
N ARG A 82 -5.59 1.42 11.06
CA ARG A 82 -7.04 1.14 11.25
C ARG A 82 -7.92 2.32 10.82
N PHE A 83 -7.48 3.55 11.07
CA PHE A 83 -8.17 4.77 10.63
C PHE A 83 -8.28 4.81 9.11
N HIS A 84 -7.24 4.41 8.37
CA HIS A 84 -7.30 4.31 6.93
C HIS A 84 -8.34 3.28 6.44
N ALA A 85 -8.50 2.14 7.14
CA ALA A 85 -9.49 1.13 6.80
C ALA A 85 -10.94 1.49 7.21
N ALA A 86 -11.12 2.45 8.13
CA ALA A 86 -12.42 2.79 8.72
C ALA A 86 -13.53 3.11 7.70
N PRO A 87 -13.30 3.86 6.60
CA PRO A 87 -14.32 4.12 5.59
C PRO A 87 -14.80 2.85 4.87
N ALA A 88 -13.89 1.90 4.60
CA ALA A 88 -14.24 0.64 3.94
C ALA A 88 -15.06 -0.27 4.86
N ILE A 89 -14.63 -0.39 6.13
CA ILE A 89 -15.38 -1.11 7.17
C ILE A 89 -16.80 -0.53 7.29
N ARG A 90 -16.92 0.79 7.41
CA ARG A 90 -18.22 1.47 7.53
C ARG A 90 -19.13 1.19 6.35
N ARG A 91 -18.61 1.21 5.12
CA ARG A 91 -19.41 0.94 3.91
C ARG A 91 -20.03 -0.46 3.93
N VAL A 92 -19.26 -1.47 4.34
CA VAL A 92 -19.77 -2.86 4.43
C VAL A 92 -20.88 -2.95 5.48
N LEU A 93 -20.68 -2.31 6.64
CA LEU A 93 -21.67 -2.31 7.72
C LEU A 93 -22.94 -1.55 7.34
N ASP A 94 -22.82 -0.38 6.71
CA ASP A 94 -23.95 0.44 6.26
C ASP A 94 -24.81 -0.30 5.20
N ASN A 95 -24.20 -1.24 4.46
CA ASN A 95 -24.88 -2.08 3.48
C ASN A 95 -25.50 -3.36 4.08
N GLY A 96 -25.39 -3.58 5.39
CA GLY A 96 -25.89 -4.78 6.07
C GLY A 96 -24.97 -6.00 5.96
N GLY A 97 -23.71 -5.81 5.53
CA GLY A 97 -22.72 -6.88 5.40
C GLY A 97 -22.06 -7.26 6.73
N VAL A 98 -21.28 -8.33 6.72
CA VAL A 98 -20.48 -8.79 7.86
C VAL A 98 -19.01 -8.42 7.63
N VAL A 99 -18.43 -7.69 8.56
CA VAL A 99 -16.99 -7.44 8.58
C VAL A 99 -16.34 -8.42 9.55
N LEU A 100 -15.32 -9.13 9.07
CA LEU A 100 -14.47 -9.98 9.88
C LEU A 100 -13.06 -9.39 9.91
N ALA A 101 -12.43 -9.32 11.09
CA ALA A 101 -11.05 -8.88 11.18
C ALA A 101 -10.19 -9.63 12.19
N THR A 102 -8.87 -9.54 12.03
CA THR A 102 -7.87 -9.99 13.01
C THR A 102 -6.75 -8.96 13.17
N GLY A 103 -6.08 -8.95 14.32
CA GLY A 103 -4.99 -8.02 14.63
C GLY A 103 -5.44 -6.57 14.92
N PHE A 104 -6.70 -6.40 15.33
CA PHE A 104 -7.34 -5.10 15.53
C PHE A 104 -6.91 -4.45 16.86
N ILE A 105 -7.75 -3.59 17.45
CA ILE A 105 -7.39 -2.86 18.68
C ILE A 105 -7.12 -3.80 19.87
N GLY A 106 -7.82 -4.92 19.96
CA GLY A 106 -7.66 -5.89 21.05
C GLY A 106 -6.22 -6.41 21.15
N LEU A 107 -5.64 -6.81 20.01
CA LEU A 107 -4.25 -7.25 19.95
C LEU A 107 -3.26 -6.13 20.23
N THR A 108 -3.55 -4.90 19.79
CA THR A 108 -2.72 -3.73 20.10
C THR A 108 -2.70 -3.47 21.62
N MET A 109 -3.87 -3.51 22.27
CA MET A 109 -4.00 -3.39 23.72
C MET A 109 -3.23 -4.49 24.44
N ALA A 110 -3.38 -5.75 24.02
CA ALA A 110 -2.71 -6.88 24.67
C ALA A 110 -1.18 -6.82 24.51
N LYS A 111 -0.69 -6.61 23.28
CA LYS A 111 0.75 -6.53 22.97
C LYS A 111 1.42 -5.40 23.74
N LEU A 112 0.96 -4.18 23.57
CA LEU A 112 1.60 -3.01 24.18
C LEU A 112 1.29 -2.89 25.68
N GLY A 113 0.13 -3.40 26.12
CA GLY A 113 -0.21 -3.52 27.53
C GLY A 113 0.72 -4.47 28.29
N SER A 114 1.27 -5.49 27.63
CA SER A 114 2.23 -6.42 28.23
C SER A 114 3.56 -5.76 28.65
N LEU A 115 3.87 -4.58 28.10
CA LEU A 115 5.00 -3.74 28.49
C LEU A 115 4.75 -2.98 29.80
N LEU A 116 3.49 -2.90 30.26
CA LEU A 116 3.09 -2.18 31.47
C LEU A 116 2.90 -3.17 32.63
N SER A 117 3.84 -3.18 33.58
CA SER A 117 3.81 -4.11 34.72
C SER A 117 2.68 -3.84 35.72
N ASN A 118 2.25 -2.58 35.85
CA ASN A 118 1.19 -2.19 36.79
C ASN A 118 -0.20 -2.31 36.15
N ALA A 119 -1.10 -3.07 36.78
CA ALA A 119 -2.45 -3.34 36.28
C ALA A 119 -3.33 -2.08 36.15
N GLU A 120 -3.22 -1.13 37.08
CA GLU A 120 -4.00 0.12 37.04
C GLU A 120 -3.52 1.03 35.91
N VAL A 121 -2.21 1.14 35.70
CA VAL A 121 -1.62 1.89 34.58
C VAL A 121 -2.02 1.24 33.25
N ARG A 122 -1.99 -0.09 33.17
CA ARG A 122 -2.41 -0.86 32.00
C ARG A 122 -3.89 -0.66 31.69
N ARG A 123 -4.76 -0.63 32.71
CA ARG A 123 -6.18 -0.29 32.55
C ARG A 123 -6.38 1.13 32.03
N GLY A 124 -5.64 2.11 32.55
CA GLY A 124 -5.66 3.48 32.04
C GLY A 124 -5.27 3.56 30.56
N TYR A 125 -4.24 2.81 30.17
CA TYR A 125 -3.82 2.69 28.77
C TYR A 125 -4.91 2.08 27.87
N PHE A 126 -5.65 1.05 28.32
CA PHE A 126 -6.76 0.48 27.54
C PHE A 126 -7.88 1.50 27.29
N LEU A 127 -8.29 2.25 28.32
CA LEU A 127 -9.32 3.28 28.17
C LEU A 127 -8.87 4.39 27.22
N TRP A 128 -7.59 4.76 27.29
CA TRP A 128 -7.00 5.72 26.36
C TRP A 128 -6.97 5.20 24.92
N ALA A 129 -6.51 3.96 24.70
CA ALA A 129 -6.43 3.37 23.37
C ALA A 129 -7.84 3.20 22.74
N ASP A 130 -8.83 2.82 23.54
CA ASP A 130 -10.25 2.79 23.15
C ASP A 130 -10.76 4.18 22.72
N THR A 131 -10.42 5.20 23.51
CA THR A 131 -10.79 6.59 23.20
C THR A 131 -10.16 7.06 21.89
N VAL A 132 -8.88 6.78 21.68
CA VAL A 132 -8.17 7.14 20.44
C VAL A 132 -8.84 6.51 19.22
N ASP A 133 -9.05 5.20 19.23
CA ASP A 133 -9.61 4.51 18.07
C ASP A 133 -11.06 4.92 17.79
N PHE A 134 -11.91 4.90 18.81
CA PHE A 134 -13.37 4.98 18.60
C PHE A 134 -13.91 6.40 18.78
N GLN A 135 -13.31 7.22 19.64
CA GLN A 135 -13.79 8.60 19.87
C GLN A 135 -13.02 9.63 19.05
N THR A 136 -11.69 9.51 18.95
CA THR A 136 -10.85 10.45 18.20
C THR A 136 -10.87 10.13 16.71
N PHE A 137 -10.49 8.92 16.31
CA PHE A 137 -10.44 8.52 14.90
C PHE A 137 -11.79 8.08 14.32
N LYS A 138 -12.80 7.89 15.18
CA LYS A 138 -14.14 7.44 14.77
C LYS A 138 -14.09 6.15 13.95
N ILE A 139 -13.19 5.23 14.29
CA ILE A 139 -13.13 3.90 13.67
C ILE A 139 -14.41 3.13 14.09
N PRO A 140 -15.04 2.34 13.21
CA PRO A 140 -16.17 1.50 13.60
C PRO A 140 -15.79 0.55 14.75
N ARG A 141 -16.61 0.51 15.80
CA ARG A 141 -16.43 -0.42 16.91
C ARG A 141 -16.95 -1.80 16.52
N PRO A 142 -16.19 -2.89 16.76
CA PRO A 142 -16.69 -4.25 16.62
C PRO A 142 -17.90 -4.49 17.54
N ASP A 143 -18.92 -5.17 17.04
CA ASP A 143 -20.01 -5.68 17.86
C ASP A 143 -19.50 -6.73 18.85
N LYS A 144 -18.48 -7.50 18.42
CA LYS A 144 -17.81 -8.47 19.28
C LYS A 144 -16.39 -8.77 18.86
N THR A 145 -15.51 -8.92 19.84
CA THR A 145 -14.16 -9.46 19.67
C THR A 145 -14.05 -10.80 20.39
N PHE A 146 -13.73 -11.86 19.65
CA PHE A 146 -13.48 -13.19 20.19
C PHE A 146 -11.99 -13.41 20.36
N VAL A 147 -11.57 -13.76 21.57
CA VAL A 147 -10.16 -14.02 21.89
C VAL A 147 -9.96 -15.52 22.05
N ILE A 148 -9.19 -16.12 21.15
CA ILE A 148 -8.90 -17.55 21.17
C ILE A 148 -7.71 -17.79 22.10
N LYS A 149 -7.96 -18.56 23.15
CA LYS A 149 -6.94 -18.92 24.13
C LYS A 149 -6.50 -20.36 23.95
N SER A 150 -5.24 -20.54 23.59
CA SER A 150 -4.67 -21.86 23.33
C SER A 150 -3.88 -22.48 24.48
N GLN A 151 -3.45 -21.70 25.49
CA GLN A 151 -2.52 -22.10 26.58
C GLN A 151 -1.30 -22.93 26.10
N SER A 152 -0.11 -22.34 26.16
CA SER A 152 1.17 -22.95 25.76
C SER A 152 1.38 -24.39 26.29
N ILE A 153 1.16 -25.40 25.44
CA ILE A 153 1.69 -26.77 25.67
C ILE A 153 3.22 -26.82 25.44
N VAL A 154 3.82 -25.72 24.96
CA VAL A 154 5.26 -25.63 24.71
C VAL A 154 6.09 -25.85 25.98
N ALA A 155 5.54 -25.58 27.17
CA ALA A 155 6.23 -25.87 28.44
C ALA A 155 6.27 -27.36 28.84
N GLN A 156 5.43 -28.24 28.25
CA GLN A 156 5.36 -29.67 28.64
C GLN A 156 6.05 -30.63 27.66
N LYS A 157 6.32 -30.24 26.41
CA LYS A 157 6.96 -31.14 25.42
C LYS A 157 8.48 -31.00 25.29
N THR A 158 9.11 -29.97 25.89
CA THR A 158 10.56 -29.74 25.84
C THR A 158 11.31 -30.13 27.11
N SER A 159 10.63 -30.69 28.12
CA SER A 159 11.25 -31.27 29.32
C SER A 159 11.75 -32.72 29.13
N VAL A 160 11.80 -33.22 27.89
CA VAL A 160 12.40 -34.53 27.58
C VAL A 160 13.59 -34.35 26.63
N ASN A 161 14.79 -34.45 27.22
CA ASN A 161 16.09 -34.75 26.62
C ASN A 161 16.63 -33.84 25.50
N THR A 162 17.56 -32.94 25.86
CA THR A 162 19.00 -33.03 25.51
C THR A 162 19.75 -31.77 25.96
N ASP A 163 20.89 -31.98 26.63
CA ASP A 163 21.84 -30.96 27.06
C ASP A 163 22.47 -30.23 25.88
N LYS A 164 22.04 -28.98 25.63
CA LYS A 164 22.84 -27.86 25.05
C LYS A 164 21.98 -26.59 24.94
N ASN A 165 22.47 -25.48 25.52
CA ASN A 165 21.91 -24.13 25.34
C ASN A 165 22.36 -23.58 23.98
N THR A 166 21.49 -23.58 22.98
CA THR A 166 21.73 -22.93 21.68
C THR A 166 21.01 -21.57 21.62
N PRO A 167 21.52 -20.58 20.84
CA PRO A 167 20.85 -19.28 20.66
C PRO A 167 19.39 -19.41 20.19
N ASP A 168 19.11 -20.40 19.35
CA ASP A 168 17.79 -20.71 18.81
C ASP A 168 16.80 -21.21 19.89
N LYS A 169 17.29 -21.89 20.93
CA LYS A 169 16.47 -22.29 22.10
C LYS A 169 16.13 -21.10 22.98
N ASN A 170 17.08 -20.18 23.19
CA ASN A 170 16.84 -18.97 23.97
C ASN A 170 15.82 -18.04 23.28
N ASN A 171 15.94 -17.84 21.97
CA ASN A 171 14.98 -17.03 21.20
C ASN A 171 13.56 -17.64 21.25
N ARG A 172 13.44 -18.97 21.10
CA ARG A 172 12.13 -19.64 21.25
C ARG A 172 11.54 -19.48 22.65
N ASN A 173 12.33 -19.63 23.70
CA ASN A 173 11.85 -19.45 25.08
C ASN A 173 11.40 -18.01 25.35
N LEU A 174 12.09 -17.01 24.79
CA LEU A 174 11.72 -15.60 24.89
C LEU A 174 10.39 -15.32 24.17
N LEU A 175 10.21 -15.86 22.96
CA LEU A 175 8.95 -15.72 22.21
C LEU A 175 7.76 -16.35 22.95
N VAL A 176 7.94 -17.54 23.50
CA VAL A 176 6.90 -18.22 24.30
C VAL A 176 6.53 -17.38 25.52
N SER A 177 7.53 -16.85 26.24
CA SER A 177 7.28 -15.98 27.40
C SER A 177 6.56 -14.68 27.03
N GLN A 178 6.84 -14.11 25.86
CA GLN A 178 6.11 -12.93 25.36
C GLN A 178 4.65 -13.27 25.03
N GLN A 179 4.40 -14.39 24.36
CA GLN A 179 3.04 -14.85 24.03
C GLN A 179 2.22 -15.13 25.29
N GLU A 180 2.82 -15.72 26.32
CA GLU A 180 2.16 -15.95 27.62
C GLU A 180 1.72 -14.64 28.27
N LYS A 181 2.60 -13.62 28.31
CA LYS A 181 2.24 -12.30 28.83
C LYS A 181 1.10 -11.66 28.04
N ILE A 182 1.12 -11.78 26.71
CA ILE A 182 0.04 -11.25 25.86
C ILE A 182 -1.28 -11.98 26.16
N ALA A 183 -1.24 -13.30 26.34
CA ALA A 183 -2.40 -14.11 26.69
C ALA A 183 -2.98 -13.74 28.07
N GLU A 184 -2.13 -13.49 29.07
CA GLU A 184 -2.54 -12.99 30.39
C GLU A 184 -3.22 -11.62 30.27
N VAL A 185 -2.65 -10.71 29.48
CA VAL A 185 -3.24 -9.39 29.27
C VAL A 185 -4.58 -9.50 28.51
N PHE A 186 -4.73 -10.47 27.62
CA PHE A 186 -6.02 -10.76 26.99
C PHE A 186 -7.07 -11.28 27.99
N ASP A 187 -6.68 -12.08 28.98
CA ASP A 187 -7.59 -12.46 30.08
C ASP A 187 -8.06 -11.22 30.85
N ASP A 188 -7.14 -10.29 31.17
CA ASP A 188 -7.48 -9.01 31.82
C ASP A 188 -8.49 -8.22 30.96
N ILE A 189 -8.24 -8.10 29.65
CA ILE A 189 -9.13 -7.40 28.71
C ILE A 189 -10.52 -8.04 28.70
N CYS A 190 -10.61 -9.38 28.62
CA CYS A 190 -11.88 -10.10 28.63
C CYS A 190 -12.65 -9.91 29.95
N GLN A 191 -11.95 -9.82 31.08
CA GLN A 191 -12.56 -9.58 32.39
C GLN A 191 -13.03 -8.13 32.56
N LEU A 192 -12.25 -7.16 32.08
CA LEU A 192 -12.55 -5.74 32.21
C LEU A 192 -13.64 -5.27 31.23
N PHE A 193 -13.68 -5.86 30.04
CA PHE A 193 -14.58 -5.46 28.93
C PHE A 193 -15.42 -6.63 28.40
N PRO A 194 -16.22 -7.33 29.24
CA PRO A 194 -16.93 -8.55 28.84
C PRO A 194 -18.05 -8.31 27.82
N LYS A 195 -18.48 -7.05 27.64
CA LYS A 195 -19.43 -6.67 26.59
C LYS A 195 -18.80 -6.73 25.21
N ASP A 196 -17.59 -6.23 25.08
CA ASP A 196 -16.87 -6.14 23.79
C ASP A 196 -16.05 -7.41 23.51
N PHE A 197 -15.45 -8.00 24.54
CA PHE A 197 -14.54 -9.15 24.40
C PHE A 197 -15.14 -10.44 24.95
N THR A 198 -14.88 -11.56 24.29
CA THR A 198 -15.30 -12.89 24.76
C THR A 198 -14.21 -13.91 24.50
N ARG A 199 -13.84 -14.64 25.55
CA ARG A 199 -12.82 -15.67 25.48
C ARG A 199 -13.38 -16.97 24.92
N ILE A 200 -12.65 -17.62 24.02
CA ILE A 200 -12.90 -18.97 23.54
C ILE A 200 -11.69 -19.83 23.90
N ASP A 201 -11.89 -20.75 24.85
CA ASP A 201 -10.84 -21.66 25.31
C ASP A 201 -10.71 -22.86 24.36
N ARG A 202 -9.53 -23.02 23.73
CA ARG A 202 -9.21 -24.19 22.89
C ARG A 202 -8.89 -25.44 23.72
N LEU A 203 -8.58 -25.26 25.00
CA LEU A 203 -8.34 -26.33 25.96
C LEU A 203 -9.60 -26.59 26.78
N ARG A 204 -10.11 -27.83 26.69
CA ARG A 204 -11.19 -28.32 27.56
C ARG A 204 -10.64 -29.43 28.45
N GLY A 205 -10.37 -29.11 29.71
CA GLY A 205 -9.65 -30.02 30.62
C GLY A 205 -8.18 -30.16 30.20
N LYS A 206 -7.75 -31.37 29.81
CA LYS A 206 -6.37 -31.65 29.34
C LYS A 206 -6.25 -31.90 27.83
N LYS A 207 -7.34 -31.73 27.06
CA LYS A 207 -7.36 -32.06 25.62
C LYS A 207 -7.49 -30.79 24.78
N MET A 208 -6.60 -30.64 23.80
CA MET A 208 -6.72 -29.61 22.77
C MET A 208 -7.89 -29.93 21.84
N MET A 209 -8.71 -28.92 21.57
CA MET A 209 -9.74 -28.98 20.56
C MET A 209 -9.13 -28.88 19.16
N SER A 210 -9.75 -29.55 18.18
CA SER A 210 -9.44 -29.33 16.76
C SER A 210 -9.94 -27.95 16.33
N ASP A 211 -9.47 -27.49 15.18
CA ASP A 211 -9.86 -26.19 14.64
C ASP A 211 -11.37 -26.17 14.33
N GLU A 212 -11.96 -27.28 13.91
CA GLU A 212 -13.41 -27.42 13.73
C GLU A 212 -14.15 -27.32 15.07
N GLY A 213 -13.58 -27.89 16.13
CA GLY A 213 -14.17 -27.80 17.47
C GLY A 213 -14.21 -26.36 18.00
N VAL A 214 -13.13 -25.61 17.79
CA VAL A 214 -13.06 -24.18 18.13
C VAL A 214 -14.05 -23.39 17.27
N HIS A 215 -14.10 -23.68 15.97
CA HIS A 215 -15.01 -23.04 15.03
C HIS A 215 -16.48 -23.23 15.42
N GLU A 216 -16.87 -24.42 15.89
CA GLU A 216 -18.24 -24.67 16.35
C GLU A 216 -18.60 -23.85 17.62
N LEU A 217 -17.66 -23.62 18.53
CA LEU A 217 -17.89 -22.74 19.69
C LEU A 217 -18.01 -21.28 19.27
N LEU A 218 -17.13 -20.85 18.36
CA LEU A 218 -17.18 -19.51 17.78
C LEU A 218 -18.51 -19.29 17.05
N TRP A 219 -18.92 -20.22 16.19
CA TRP A 219 -20.15 -20.15 15.41
C TRP A 219 -21.38 -19.96 16.29
N LYS A 220 -21.52 -20.76 17.37
CA LYS A 220 -22.64 -20.63 18.32
C LYS A 220 -22.74 -19.25 18.95
N SER A 221 -21.62 -18.57 19.11
CA SER A 221 -21.57 -17.21 19.64
C SER A 221 -21.89 -16.18 18.55
N VAL A 222 -21.31 -16.35 17.37
CA VAL A 222 -21.48 -15.45 16.21
C VAL A 222 -22.93 -15.46 15.71
N GLU A 223 -23.56 -16.64 15.60
CA GLU A 223 -24.93 -16.78 15.07
C GLU A 223 -25.94 -15.90 15.80
N THR A 224 -25.74 -15.66 17.10
CA THR A 224 -26.64 -14.84 17.92
C THR A 224 -26.58 -13.33 17.64
N ILE A 225 -25.54 -12.87 16.93
CA ILE A 225 -25.28 -11.45 16.62
C ILE A 225 -25.30 -11.15 15.11
N LEU A 226 -25.61 -12.14 14.27
CA LEU A 226 -25.71 -11.95 12.82
C LEU A 226 -26.99 -11.20 12.44
N PRO A 227 -26.94 -10.40 11.36
CA PRO A 227 -28.14 -9.78 10.80
C PRO A 227 -29.04 -10.85 10.15
N GLN A 228 -30.30 -10.54 9.84
CA GLN A 228 -31.11 -11.51 9.09
C GLN A 228 -30.52 -11.75 7.69
N PRO A 229 -30.35 -13.02 7.26
CA PRO A 229 -29.72 -13.33 5.99
C PRO A 229 -30.55 -12.76 4.83
N ARG A 230 -29.87 -12.08 3.91
CA ARG A 230 -30.50 -11.59 2.67
C ARG A 230 -30.97 -12.80 1.86
N GLN A 231 -32.24 -12.81 1.43
CA GLN A 231 -32.69 -13.81 0.46
C GLN A 231 -31.81 -13.72 -0.79
N ALA A 232 -31.08 -14.80 -1.06
CA ALA A 232 -30.06 -14.86 -2.08
C ALA A 232 -30.66 -14.61 -3.47
N VAL A 233 -30.35 -13.46 -4.07
CA VAL A 233 -30.28 -13.37 -5.53
C VAL A 233 -29.01 -14.12 -5.90
N THR A 234 -29.16 -15.29 -6.52
CA THR A 234 -28.07 -16.11 -7.02
C THR A 234 -27.18 -15.30 -7.97
N LYS A 235 -26.08 -14.78 -7.44
CA LYS A 235 -24.90 -14.42 -8.23
C LYS A 235 -23.82 -15.49 -8.00
N PRO A 236 -23.03 -15.85 -9.03
CA PRO A 236 -22.00 -16.87 -8.89
C PRO A 236 -21.02 -16.48 -7.78
N ALA A 237 -20.58 -17.47 -7.00
CA ALA A 237 -19.65 -17.31 -5.89
C ALA A 237 -18.41 -16.55 -6.39
N THR A 238 -18.34 -15.27 -6.06
CA THR A 238 -17.18 -14.43 -6.32
C THR A 238 -16.38 -14.45 -5.03
N ASP A 239 -15.19 -15.05 -5.06
CA ASP A 239 -14.26 -14.98 -3.94
C ASP A 239 -14.03 -13.50 -3.54
N ILE A 240 -14.52 -13.13 -2.36
CA ILE A 240 -14.62 -11.74 -1.85
C ILE A 240 -13.28 -11.26 -1.24
N SER A 241 -12.21 -12.06 -1.36
CA SER A 241 -10.86 -11.68 -0.92
C SER A 241 -10.20 -10.59 -1.78
N GLU A 242 -10.81 -10.19 -2.91
CA GLU A 242 -10.29 -9.16 -3.82
C GLU A 242 -11.38 -8.19 -4.34
N VAL A 243 -12.24 -7.66 -3.47
CA VAL A 243 -13.04 -6.50 -3.90
C VAL A 243 -12.12 -5.28 -3.95
N ILE A 244 -11.54 -5.04 -5.13
CA ILE A 244 -10.73 -3.86 -5.40
C ILE A 244 -11.68 -2.68 -5.61
N ASP A 245 -11.78 -1.82 -4.61
CA ASP A 245 -12.53 -0.56 -4.71
C ASP A 245 -11.80 0.42 -5.64
N TYR A 246 -12.55 1.25 -6.35
CA TYR A 246 -12.00 2.27 -7.22
C TYR A 246 -12.84 3.54 -7.17
N PHE A 247 -12.15 4.66 -7.36
CA PHE A 247 -12.75 5.97 -7.39
C PHE A 247 -13.69 6.14 -8.60
N ILE A 248 -14.87 6.69 -8.34
CA ILE A 248 -15.83 7.12 -9.37
C ILE A 248 -15.91 8.64 -9.34
N PRO A 249 -15.53 9.35 -10.42
CA PRO A 249 -15.60 10.80 -10.45
C PRO A 249 -17.04 11.30 -10.33
N GLN A 250 -17.28 12.23 -9.40
CA GLN A 250 -18.62 12.76 -9.12
C GLN A 250 -19.18 13.63 -10.24
N THR A 251 -18.30 14.15 -11.10
CA THR A 251 -18.62 14.98 -12.27
C THR A 251 -19.25 14.20 -13.42
N LEU A 252 -19.12 12.86 -13.44
CA LEU A 252 -19.76 12.01 -14.42
C LEU A 252 -21.29 12.02 -14.22
N ASN A 253 -22.03 12.03 -15.33
CA ASN A 253 -23.48 11.78 -15.27
C ASN A 253 -23.77 10.30 -15.00
N GLU A 254 -25.03 9.95 -14.72
CA GLU A 254 -25.40 8.58 -14.33
C GLU A 254 -25.15 7.53 -15.43
N GLU A 255 -25.31 7.90 -16.70
CA GLU A 255 -25.00 7.03 -17.84
C GLU A 255 -23.50 6.73 -17.92
N ALA A 256 -22.66 7.78 -17.86
CA ALA A 256 -21.22 7.66 -17.85
C ALA A 256 -20.70 6.88 -16.63
N LYS A 257 -21.29 7.08 -15.44
CA LYS A 257 -20.98 6.28 -14.24
C LYS A 257 -21.29 4.80 -14.45
N SER A 258 -22.42 4.48 -15.08
CA SER A 258 -22.81 3.10 -15.37
C SER A 258 -21.80 2.43 -16.31
N VAL A 259 -21.43 3.10 -17.41
CA VAL A 259 -20.43 2.61 -18.36
C VAL A 259 -19.06 2.47 -17.72
N TYR A 260 -18.63 3.48 -16.95
CA TYR A 260 -17.39 3.50 -16.20
C TYR A 260 -17.29 2.28 -15.27
N LYS A 261 -18.32 2.08 -14.44
CA LYS A 261 -18.39 0.97 -13.50
C LYS A 261 -18.35 -0.37 -14.23
N HIS A 262 -19.17 -0.53 -15.25
CA HIS A 262 -19.24 -1.77 -16.01
C HIS A 262 -17.88 -2.15 -16.63
N ILE A 263 -17.18 -1.20 -17.24
CA ILE A 263 -15.89 -1.48 -17.88
C ILE A 263 -14.81 -1.77 -16.83
N LEU A 264 -14.71 -0.99 -15.75
CA LEU A 264 -13.70 -1.23 -14.72
C LEU A 264 -13.95 -2.55 -13.97
N ASP A 265 -15.21 -2.90 -13.68
CA ASP A 265 -15.57 -4.20 -13.11
C ASP A 265 -15.13 -5.36 -14.03
N ASN A 266 -15.30 -5.23 -15.34
CA ASN A 266 -14.85 -6.23 -16.31
C ASN A 266 -13.31 -6.36 -16.34
N ILE A 267 -12.59 -5.24 -16.28
CA ILE A 267 -11.11 -5.26 -16.21
C ILE A 267 -10.64 -5.97 -14.94
N LEU A 268 -11.25 -5.66 -13.79
CA LEU A 268 -10.90 -6.29 -12.52
C LEU A 268 -11.25 -7.78 -12.49
N ALA A 269 -12.35 -8.19 -13.13
CA ALA A 269 -12.69 -9.60 -13.32
C ALA A 269 -11.64 -10.33 -14.17
N LEU A 270 -11.26 -9.78 -15.32
CA LEU A 270 -10.20 -10.35 -16.17
C LEU A 270 -8.85 -10.42 -15.44
N ARG A 271 -8.50 -9.36 -14.69
CA ARG A 271 -7.29 -9.34 -13.85
C ARG A 271 -7.30 -10.50 -12.85
N LYS A 272 -8.45 -10.75 -12.20
CA LYS A 272 -8.60 -11.86 -11.26
C LYS A 272 -8.42 -13.22 -11.94
N ASP A 273 -9.00 -13.41 -13.12
CA ASP A 273 -8.84 -14.63 -13.90
C ASP A 273 -7.37 -14.85 -14.29
N ILE A 274 -6.69 -13.81 -14.79
CA ILE A 274 -5.26 -13.87 -15.11
C ILE A 274 -4.43 -14.21 -13.86
N LYS A 275 -4.74 -13.59 -12.71
CA LYS A 275 -4.04 -13.87 -11.45
C LYS A 275 -4.19 -15.33 -11.04
N HIS A 276 -5.40 -15.89 -11.17
CA HIS A 276 -5.66 -17.29 -10.88
C HIS A 276 -4.83 -18.22 -11.78
N ASP A 277 -4.82 -17.95 -13.09
CA ASP A 277 -4.05 -18.72 -14.08
C ASP A 277 -2.54 -18.67 -13.77
N LEU A 278 -2.01 -17.50 -13.40
CA LEU A 278 -0.62 -17.31 -13.01
C LEU A 278 -0.23 -18.09 -11.74
N ILE A 279 -1.06 -18.05 -10.69
CA ILE A 279 -0.81 -18.78 -9.43
C ILE A 279 -0.86 -20.30 -9.64
N SER A 280 -1.71 -20.76 -10.55
CA SER A 280 -1.83 -22.19 -10.89
C SER A 280 -0.66 -22.73 -11.72
N SER A 281 0.17 -21.84 -12.28
CA SER A 281 1.28 -22.19 -13.16
C SER A 281 2.56 -22.51 -12.37
N SER A 282 3.27 -23.56 -12.77
CA SER A 282 4.54 -23.94 -12.15
C SER A 282 5.70 -23.07 -12.64
N GLY A 283 6.68 -22.81 -11.76
CA GLY A 283 7.90 -22.09 -12.13
C GLY A 283 7.76 -20.57 -12.25
N VAL A 284 6.72 -19.99 -11.65
CA VAL A 284 6.50 -18.54 -11.59
C VAL A 284 6.79 -18.04 -10.18
N THR A 285 7.58 -16.97 -10.05
CA THR A 285 7.87 -16.35 -8.76
C THR A 285 6.75 -15.39 -8.35
N PRO A 286 6.49 -15.20 -7.04
CA PRO A 286 5.52 -14.20 -6.57
C PRO A 286 5.78 -12.78 -7.10
N GLN A 287 7.04 -12.43 -7.31
CA GLN A 287 7.45 -11.12 -7.84
C GLN A 287 7.06 -10.93 -9.30
N GLU A 288 7.23 -11.95 -10.15
CA GLU A 288 6.77 -11.90 -11.55
C GLU A 288 5.24 -11.82 -11.63
N ILE A 289 4.52 -12.54 -10.74
CA ILE A 289 3.05 -12.45 -10.65
C ILE A 289 2.63 -11.04 -10.27
N ALA A 290 3.22 -10.47 -9.22
CA ALA A 290 2.90 -9.11 -8.77
C ALA A 290 3.13 -8.08 -9.88
N ALA A 291 4.30 -8.12 -10.55
CA ALA A 291 4.61 -7.20 -11.64
C ALA A 291 3.58 -7.26 -12.79
N ALA A 292 3.16 -8.47 -13.19
CA ALA A 292 2.17 -8.63 -14.26
C ALA A 292 0.77 -8.17 -13.81
N ILE A 293 0.36 -8.53 -12.60
CA ILE A 293 -1.00 -8.30 -12.10
C ILE A 293 -1.22 -6.86 -11.64
N ASP A 294 -0.20 -6.18 -11.10
CA ASP A 294 -0.30 -4.79 -10.68
C ASP A 294 -0.40 -3.84 -11.88
N SER A 295 0.21 -4.21 -13.01
CA SER A 295 0.08 -3.45 -14.28
C SER A 295 -1.37 -3.34 -14.77
N LEU A 296 -2.24 -4.27 -14.36
CA LEU A 296 -3.66 -4.31 -14.74
C LEU A 296 -4.57 -3.54 -13.80
N LEU A 297 -4.05 -2.94 -12.72
CA LEU A 297 -4.85 -2.11 -11.83
C LEU A 297 -5.25 -0.80 -12.52
N PRO A 298 -6.53 -0.40 -12.50
CA PRO A 298 -6.93 0.94 -12.94
C PRO A 298 -6.32 2.02 -12.04
N VAL A 299 -5.90 3.15 -12.61
CA VAL A 299 -5.47 4.33 -11.86
C VAL A 299 -6.56 4.81 -10.90
N ALA A 300 -7.83 4.53 -11.21
CA ALA A 300 -8.95 4.76 -10.31
C ALA A 300 -8.81 4.11 -8.91
N THR A 301 -7.99 3.07 -8.75
CA THR A 301 -7.72 2.46 -7.42
C THR A 301 -6.79 3.31 -6.56
N GLU A 302 -6.06 4.25 -7.18
CA GLU A 302 -5.15 5.20 -6.51
C GLU A 302 -5.46 6.64 -6.99
N PRO A 303 -6.57 7.24 -6.56
CA PRO A 303 -7.03 8.51 -7.12
C PRO A 303 -6.09 9.69 -6.90
N SER A 304 -5.15 9.57 -5.95
CA SER A 304 -4.09 10.56 -5.68
C SER A 304 -3.07 10.71 -6.81
N ILE A 305 -2.98 9.74 -7.73
CA ILE A 305 -2.14 9.83 -8.93
C ILE A 305 -2.55 11.04 -9.79
N ILE A 306 -3.86 11.26 -9.92
CA ILE A 306 -4.40 12.38 -10.67
C ILE A 306 -4.70 13.52 -9.70
N LYS A 307 -3.91 14.59 -9.79
CA LYS A 307 -4.14 15.79 -8.99
C LYS A 307 -5.50 16.41 -9.34
N GLN A 308 -6.31 16.61 -8.31
CA GLN A 308 -7.55 17.37 -8.41
C GLN A 308 -7.21 18.86 -8.54
N PRO A 309 -7.63 19.54 -9.62
CA PRO A 309 -7.31 20.95 -9.82
C PRO A 309 -8.05 21.82 -8.80
N SER A 310 -7.31 22.68 -8.10
CA SER A 310 -7.91 23.74 -7.28
C SER A 310 -8.68 24.75 -8.16
N GLU A 311 -9.51 25.61 -7.56
CA GLU A 311 -10.19 26.69 -8.32
C GLU A 311 -9.20 27.60 -9.06
N GLN A 312 -8.02 27.85 -8.49
CA GLN A 312 -6.96 28.61 -9.15
C GLN A 312 -6.33 27.84 -10.33
N ASP A 313 -6.18 26.52 -10.19
CA ASP A 313 -5.67 25.67 -11.26
C ASP A 313 -6.64 25.62 -12.45
N GLN A 314 -7.95 25.70 -12.23
CA GLN A 314 -8.93 25.69 -13.31
C GLN A 314 -8.79 26.89 -14.25
N LEU A 315 -8.53 28.08 -13.69
CA LEU A 315 -8.25 29.30 -14.47
C LEU A 315 -6.94 29.20 -15.26
N ALA A 316 -5.89 28.64 -14.65
CA ALA A 316 -4.62 28.37 -15.33
C ALA A 316 -4.80 27.34 -16.46
N VAL A 317 -5.52 26.25 -16.22
CA VAL A 317 -5.83 25.22 -17.22
C VAL A 317 -6.61 25.81 -18.40
N GLN A 318 -7.60 26.67 -18.18
CA GLN A 318 -8.32 27.34 -19.28
C GLN A 318 -7.40 28.21 -20.14
N ARG A 319 -6.50 28.98 -19.52
CA ARG A 319 -5.51 29.79 -20.24
C ARG A 319 -4.57 28.90 -21.05
N THR A 320 -4.06 27.82 -20.46
CA THR A 320 -3.17 26.87 -21.12
C THR A 320 -3.88 26.14 -22.25
N LYS A 321 -5.13 25.66 -22.08
CA LYS A 321 -5.92 25.03 -23.15
C LYS A 321 -6.08 25.94 -24.38
N LYS A 322 -6.27 27.25 -24.19
CA LYS A 322 -6.34 28.23 -25.29
C LYS A 322 -5.01 28.39 -26.04
N VAL A 323 -3.88 28.15 -25.38
CA VAL A 323 -2.56 28.16 -26.02
C VAL A 323 -2.27 26.82 -26.69
N LEU A 324 -2.64 25.71 -26.05
CA LEU A 324 -2.48 24.35 -26.57
C LEU A 324 -3.23 24.14 -27.89
N SER A 325 -4.34 24.84 -28.14
CA SER A 325 -5.05 24.77 -29.43
C SER A 325 -4.25 25.29 -30.62
N LYS A 326 -3.10 25.95 -30.39
CA LYS A 326 -2.14 26.35 -31.43
C LYS A 326 -1.15 25.25 -31.79
N LEU A 327 -1.06 24.20 -30.98
CA LEU A 327 -0.19 23.05 -31.21
C LEU A 327 -0.93 21.97 -31.99
N PRO A 328 -0.22 21.07 -32.70
CA PRO A 328 -0.84 19.90 -33.30
C PRO A 328 -1.59 19.08 -32.25
N SER A 329 -2.81 18.65 -32.59
CA SER A 329 -3.66 17.84 -31.71
C SER A 329 -3.34 16.35 -31.76
N THR A 330 -2.33 15.95 -32.53
CA THR A 330 -1.89 14.56 -32.69
C THR A 330 -0.83 14.22 -31.65
N TYR A 331 -0.89 12.99 -31.12
CA TYR A 331 0.19 12.45 -30.31
C TYR A 331 1.48 12.39 -31.14
N SER A 332 2.61 12.79 -30.54
CA SER A 332 3.90 12.83 -31.24
C SER A 332 4.28 11.44 -31.76
N SER A 333 4.64 11.37 -33.03
CA SER A 333 5.21 10.20 -33.70
C SER A 333 6.74 10.24 -33.80
N GLU A 334 7.37 11.29 -33.27
CA GLU A 334 8.77 11.65 -33.60
C GLU A 334 9.82 11.02 -32.67
N ASP A 335 9.44 10.37 -31.57
CA ASP A 335 10.39 9.64 -30.73
C ASP A 335 9.71 8.44 -30.05
N THR A 336 10.04 7.22 -30.48
CA THR A 336 9.61 5.97 -29.83
C THR A 336 10.56 5.53 -28.71
N SER A 337 11.68 6.25 -28.53
CA SER A 337 12.67 5.98 -27.50
C SER A 337 12.06 6.19 -26.11
N SER A 338 12.19 5.20 -25.23
CA SER A 338 11.65 5.27 -23.86
C SER A 338 12.34 6.31 -22.99
N VAL A 339 13.57 6.69 -23.33
CA VAL A 339 14.42 7.60 -22.55
C VAL A 339 15.19 8.52 -23.52
N VAL A 340 14.97 9.83 -23.41
CA VAL A 340 15.62 10.84 -24.26
C VAL A 340 16.18 11.96 -23.38
N LEU A 341 17.48 12.26 -23.50
CA LEU A 341 18.07 13.45 -22.88
C LEU A 341 17.64 14.69 -23.69
N GLN A 342 16.88 15.59 -23.05
CA GLN A 342 16.34 16.79 -23.69
C GLN A 342 17.20 18.03 -23.43
N ASP A 343 17.69 18.17 -22.20
CA ASP A 343 18.48 19.34 -21.80
C ASP A 343 19.52 18.96 -20.76
N PHE A 344 20.57 19.77 -20.69
CA PHE A 344 21.61 19.64 -19.69
C PHE A 344 22.18 21.03 -19.39
N TRP A 345 22.38 21.28 -18.10
CA TRP A 345 22.98 22.51 -17.63
C TRP A 345 24.10 22.21 -16.63
N PRO A 346 25.26 22.87 -16.76
CA PRO A 346 25.62 23.81 -17.81
C PRO A 346 25.91 23.13 -19.17
N ARG A 347 26.06 23.92 -20.26
CA ARG A 347 26.32 23.42 -21.64
C ARG A 347 27.57 22.54 -21.79
N ASN A 348 28.42 22.50 -20.78
CA ASN A 348 29.44 21.50 -20.56
C ASN A 348 29.68 21.46 -19.04
N GLU A 349 30.03 20.30 -18.50
CA GLU A 349 30.19 20.12 -17.06
C GLU A 349 31.35 20.97 -16.49
N LEU A 350 32.37 21.26 -17.31
CA LEU A 350 33.50 22.12 -16.92
C LEU A 350 33.07 23.56 -16.61
N ALA A 351 31.97 24.04 -17.16
CA ALA A 351 31.41 25.34 -16.86
C ALA A 351 30.79 25.40 -15.45
N ALA A 352 30.69 24.28 -14.73
CA ALA A 352 30.35 24.27 -13.31
C ALA A 352 31.51 24.71 -12.40
N LEU A 353 32.76 24.69 -12.89
CA LEU A 353 33.96 24.96 -12.09
C LEU A 353 33.91 26.29 -11.31
N PRO A 354 33.54 27.45 -11.91
CA PRO A 354 33.49 28.71 -11.17
C PRO A 354 32.54 28.67 -9.97
N MET A 355 31.42 27.96 -10.12
CA MET A 355 30.41 27.85 -9.06
C MET A 355 30.85 26.91 -7.95
N VAL A 356 31.55 25.82 -8.29
CA VAL A 356 32.11 24.90 -7.28
C VAL A 356 33.23 25.59 -6.50
N LEU A 357 34.14 26.28 -7.20
CA LEU A 357 35.26 27.00 -6.59
C LEU A 357 34.82 28.20 -5.75
N TYR A 358 33.62 28.74 -5.98
CA TYR A 358 33.10 29.92 -5.29
C TYR A 358 33.07 29.75 -3.76
N LYS A 359 32.72 28.55 -3.26
CA LYS A 359 32.62 28.30 -1.81
C LYS A 359 33.96 28.48 -1.09
N GLU A 360 35.05 28.18 -1.76
CA GLU A 360 36.41 28.21 -1.21
C GLU A 360 37.22 29.42 -1.69
N SER A 361 36.56 30.38 -2.36
CA SER A 361 37.21 31.55 -2.95
C SER A 361 36.75 32.85 -2.31
N SER A 362 37.63 33.83 -2.27
CA SER A 362 37.30 35.22 -1.95
C SER A 362 36.89 36.04 -3.18
N LEU A 363 36.96 35.46 -4.38
CA LEU A 363 36.60 36.11 -5.64
C LEU A 363 35.10 36.08 -5.89
N SER A 364 34.58 37.15 -6.51
CA SER A 364 33.20 37.13 -7.04
C SER A 364 33.03 36.06 -8.12
N LEU A 365 31.82 35.56 -8.31
CA LEU A 365 31.52 34.55 -9.34
C LEU A 365 31.94 35.02 -10.74
N THR A 366 31.73 36.31 -11.07
CA THR A 366 32.17 36.91 -12.33
C THR A 366 33.69 36.87 -12.51
N ALA A 367 34.45 37.15 -11.44
CA ALA A 367 35.90 37.10 -11.48
C ALA A 367 36.40 35.65 -11.63
N LEU A 368 35.80 34.70 -10.93
CA LEU A 368 36.11 33.27 -11.09
C LEU A 368 35.82 32.78 -12.50
N GLN A 369 34.69 33.19 -13.08
CA GLN A 369 34.32 32.78 -14.42
C GLN A 369 35.32 33.28 -15.45
N LYS A 370 35.72 34.56 -15.36
CA LYS A 370 36.76 35.14 -16.22
C LYS A 370 38.12 34.43 -16.05
N GLU A 371 38.49 34.09 -14.83
CA GLU A 371 39.74 33.40 -14.53
C GLU A 371 39.73 31.98 -15.11
N VAL A 372 38.71 31.19 -14.80
CA VAL A 372 38.55 29.81 -15.30
C VAL A 372 38.45 29.82 -16.82
N ASP A 373 37.81 30.80 -17.46
CA ASP A 373 37.72 30.89 -18.91
C ASP A 373 39.09 31.03 -19.59
N SER A 374 40.10 31.58 -18.89
CA SER A 374 41.48 31.67 -19.39
C SER A 374 42.26 30.35 -19.32
N TRP A 375 41.76 29.35 -18.59
CA TRP A 375 42.43 28.06 -18.43
C TRP A 375 42.34 27.21 -19.69
N THR A 376 43.37 26.40 -19.92
CA THR A 376 43.35 25.37 -20.97
C THR A 376 42.32 24.29 -20.65
N TYR A 377 41.88 23.55 -21.66
CA TYR A 377 40.99 22.40 -21.47
C TYR A 377 41.58 21.38 -20.49
N GLU A 378 42.89 21.10 -20.59
CA GLU A 378 43.57 20.15 -19.71
C GLU A 378 43.55 20.60 -18.24
N GLN A 379 43.76 21.89 -17.99
CA GLN A 379 43.64 22.47 -16.64
C GLN A 379 42.21 22.33 -16.10
N LYS A 380 41.20 22.68 -16.91
CA LYS A 380 39.79 22.52 -16.52
C LYS A 380 39.43 21.07 -16.24
N ALA A 381 39.78 20.16 -17.14
CA ALA A 381 39.47 18.74 -17.03
C ALA A 381 40.14 18.10 -15.81
N LYS A 382 41.42 18.38 -15.57
CA LYS A 382 42.15 17.87 -14.40
C LYS A 382 41.57 18.39 -13.09
N THR A 383 41.25 19.68 -13.03
CA THR A 383 40.61 20.28 -11.84
C THR A 383 39.23 19.70 -11.61
N PHE A 384 38.42 19.56 -12.66
CA PHE A 384 37.09 18.97 -12.57
C PHE A 384 37.13 17.51 -12.11
N GLN A 385 38.06 16.71 -12.65
CA GLN A 385 38.26 15.31 -12.24
C GLN A 385 38.66 15.20 -10.77
N MET A 386 39.54 16.09 -10.29
CA MET A 386 39.92 16.15 -8.88
C MET A 386 38.72 16.46 -7.99
N LEU A 387 37.94 17.49 -8.34
CA LEU A 387 36.75 17.89 -7.58
C LEU A 387 35.65 16.81 -7.61
N LEU A 388 35.51 16.05 -8.70
CA LEU A 388 34.59 14.90 -8.76
C LEU A 388 34.96 13.78 -7.76
N GLN A 389 36.24 13.58 -7.46
CA GLN A 389 36.67 12.59 -6.47
C GLN A 389 36.27 13.00 -5.05
N ASP A 390 36.31 14.29 -4.73
CA ASP A 390 35.89 14.80 -3.44
C ASP A 390 34.36 14.85 -3.33
N PHE A 391 33.68 15.18 -4.44
CA PHE A 391 32.23 15.07 -4.58
C PHE A 391 31.72 13.65 -4.27
N ALA A 392 32.42 12.61 -4.75
CA ALA A 392 32.11 11.22 -4.42
C ALA A 392 32.25 10.85 -2.94
N LYS A 393 33.12 11.54 -2.20
CA LYS A 393 33.31 11.31 -0.76
C LYS A 393 32.29 12.06 0.09
N GLU A 394 31.83 13.22 -0.38
CA GLU A 394 30.84 14.06 0.30
C GLU A 394 29.39 13.72 -0.05
N ASN A 395 29.16 12.48 -0.52
CA ASN A 395 27.88 11.99 -1.01
C ASN A 395 27.30 12.79 -2.19
N GLY A 396 28.03 13.70 -2.84
CA GLY A 396 27.58 14.43 -4.02
C GLY A 396 26.85 15.75 -3.74
N ASN A 397 26.97 16.37 -2.57
CA ASN A 397 26.32 17.65 -2.33
C ASN A 397 27.10 18.80 -3.01
N GLY A 398 26.42 19.65 -3.81
CA GLY A 398 26.95 20.96 -4.20
C GLY A 398 27.57 21.12 -5.59
N MET A 399 27.46 20.13 -6.48
CA MET A 399 27.82 20.29 -7.90
C MET A 399 26.60 20.78 -8.69
N PRO A 400 26.64 22.00 -9.26
CA PRO A 400 25.50 22.61 -9.95
C PRO A 400 25.40 22.09 -11.39
N ILE A 401 25.14 20.80 -11.55
CA ILE A 401 24.92 20.15 -12.84
C ILE A 401 23.57 19.46 -12.81
N GLN A 402 22.79 19.63 -13.87
CA GLN A 402 21.45 19.08 -14.02
C GLN A 402 21.26 18.49 -15.42
N TYR A 403 20.50 17.40 -15.49
CA TYR A 403 20.11 16.74 -16.72
C TYR A 403 18.60 16.56 -16.74
N THR A 404 17.94 17.03 -17.80
CA THR A 404 16.50 16.89 -18.00
C THR A 404 16.24 15.84 -19.07
N TRP A 405 15.45 14.84 -18.69
CA TRP A 405 15.08 13.71 -19.53
C TRP A 405 13.59 13.76 -19.84
N ASP A 406 13.21 13.37 -21.06
CA ASP A 406 11.84 13.01 -21.44
C ASP A 406 11.75 11.48 -21.47
N LEU A 407 10.75 10.97 -20.78
CA LEU A 407 10.63 9.57 -20.42
C LEU A 407 9.25 9.06 -20.84
N LEU A 408 9.22 7.91 -21.50
CA LEU A 408 8.01 7.19 -21.89
C LEU A 408 8.05 5.79 -21.27
N THR A 409 7.54 5.69 -20.04
CA THR A 409 7.63 4.49 -19.19
C THR A 409 6.29 4.20 -18.52
N ASP A 410 6.12 3.00 -17.95
CA ASP A 410 4.96 2.71 -17.10
C ASP A 410 4.99 3.48 -15.77
N TYR A 411 3.88 3.40 -15.02
CA TYR A 411 3.74 4.05 -13.72
C TYR A 411 4.64 3.43 -12.65
N ALA A 412 4.89 2.12 -12.69
CA ALA A 412 5.76 1.45 -11.73
C ALA A 412 7.20 2.01 -11.78
N THR A 413 7.71 2.26 -12.98
CA THR A 413 9.01 2.90 -13.22
C THR A 413 9.02 4.33 -12.67
N PHE A 414 7.99 5.12 -12.98
CA PHE A 414 7.84 6.48 -12.45
C PHE A 414 7.84 6.50 -10.91
N ALA A 415 7.03 5.64 -10.29
CA ALA A 415 6.92 5.51 -8.84
C ALA A 415 8.25 5.04 -8.20
N SER A 416 8.96 4.11 -8.85
CA SER A 416 10.28 3.64 -8.42
C SER A 416 11.31 4.76 -8.44
N VAL A 417 11.34 5.59 -9.49
CA VAL A 417 12.22 6.76 -9.57
C VAL A 417 11.88 7.76 -8.47
N LYS A 418 10.60 8.07 -8.24
CA LYS A 418 10.18 8.96 -7.15
C LYS A 418 10.53 8.43 -5.76
N LYS A 419 10.41 7.12 -5.55
CA LYS A 419 10.77 6.48 -4.28
C LYS A 419 12.29 6.52 -4.06
N LYS A 420 13.06 6.23 -5.11
CA LYS A 420 14.52 6.24 -5.06
C LYS A 420 15.06 7.66 -4.99
N VAL A 421 14.47 8.65 -5.66
CA VAL A 421 14.92 10.04 -5.67
C VAL A 421 13.72 10.95 -5.34
N PRO A 422 13.33 11.08 -4.06
CA PRO A 422 12.13 11.84 -3.66
C PRO A 422 12.14 13.30 -4.11
N ASP A 423 13.32 13.91 -4.12
CA ASP A 423 13.51 15.32 -4.45
C ASP A 423 13.64 15.59 -5.96
N VAL A 424 13.57 14.55 -6.80
CA VAL A 424 13.64 14.72 -8.26
C VAL A 424 12.47 15.56 -8.75
N SER A 425 12.79 16.63 -9.48
CA SER A 425 11.79 17.46 -10.13
C SER A 425 11.18 16.69 -11.31
N THR A 426 9.86 16.51 -11.29
CA THR A 426 9.13 15.78 -12.33
C THR A 426 7.88 16.52 -12.74
N GLU A 427 7.56 16.44 -14.02
CA GLU A 427 6.26 16.87 -14.55
C GLU A 427 5.77 15.83 -15.55
N ASN A 428 4.53 15.39 -15.43
CA ASN A 428 3.93 14.41 -16.32
C ASN A 428 2.82 15.02 -17.17
N GLN A 429 2.66 14.50 -18.38
CA GLN A 429 1.51 14.79 -19.21
C GLN A 429 0.25 14.09 -18.66
N PRO A 430 -0.97 14.49 -19.09
CA PRO A 430 -2.17 13.76 -18.77
C PRO A 430 -2.06 12.29 -19.17
N LEU A 431 -2.57 11.40 -18.32
CA LEU A 431 -2.53 9.97 -18.59
C LEU A 431 -3.40 9.63 -19.80
N THR A 432 -2.92 8.71 -20.63
CA THR A 432 -3.62 8.28 -21.83
C THR A 432 -3.22 6.85 -22.19
N PRO A 433 -4.17 6.03 -22.68
CA PRO A 433 -3.86 4.68 -23.14
C PRO A 433 -3.10 4.65 -24.47
N ARG A 434 -2.98 5.81 -25.14
CA ARG A 434 -2.49 5.90 -26.52
C ARG A 434 -0.97 5.79 -26.65
N TYR A 435 -0.24 5.89 -25.54
CA TYR A 435 1.19 5.59 -25.50
C TYR A 435 1.47 4.08 -25.46
N GLY A 436 0.42 3.25 -25.36
CA GLY A 436 0.52 1.80 -25.35
C GLY A 436 1.05 1.26 -24.03
N TYR A 437 1.38 -0.02 -24.05
CA TYR A 437 1.84 -0.80 -22.90
C TYR A 437 2.87 -1.83 -23.35
N ALA A 438 3.46 -2.55 -22.41
CA ALA A 438 4.31 -3.70 -22.70
C ALA A 438 3.69 -4.95 -22.08
N THR A 439 3.62 -6.04 -22.85
CA THR A 439 3.19 -7.34 -22.33
C THR A 439 4.36 -7.98 -21.58
N PRO A 440 4.20 -8.33 -20.29
CA PRO A 440 5.26 -9.00 -19.54
C PRO A 440 5.66 -10.34 -20.19
N PRO A 441 6.95 -10.70 -20.25
CA PRO A 441 7.39 -11.99 -20.81
C PRO A 441 6.71 -13.21 -20.17
N LEU A 442 6.36 -13.09 -18.88
CA LEU A 442 5.59 -14.11 -18.15
C LEU A 442 4.21 -14.36 -18.79
N ILE A 443 3.50 -13.30 -19.17
CA ILE A 443 2.16 -13.36 -19.76
C ILE A 443 2.23 -14.03 -21.14
N GLU A 444 3.24 -13.69 -21.95
CA GLU A 444 3.48 -14.32 -23.24
C GLU A 444 3.81 -15.81 -23.10
N ARG A 445 4.74 -16.14 -22.19
CA ARG A 445 5.19 -17.53 -21.95
C ARG A 445 4.04 -18.46 -21.54
N LEU A 446 3.05 -17.95 -20.82
CA LEU A 446 1.90 -18.71 -20.34
C LEU A 446 0.67 -18.64 -21.26
N GLY A 447 0.78 -17.96 -22.41
CA GLY A 447 -0.31 -17.85 -23.38
C GLY A 447 -1.50 -17.03 -22.88
N LEU A 448 -1.27 -16.09 -21.95
CA LEU A 448 -2.30 -15.23 -21.36
C LEU A 448 -2.42 -13.87 -22.05
N ALA A 449 -1.70 -13.66 -23.16
CA ALA A 449 -1.62 -12.38 -23.88
C ALA A 449 -3.02 -11.86 -24.26
N ASP A 450 -3.88 -12.67 -24.88
CA ASP A 450 -5.22 -12.23 -25.32
C ASP A 450 -6.06 -11.65 -24.17
N LYS A 451 -6.09 -12.33 -23.02
CA LYS A 451 -6.80 -11.86 -21.82
C LYS A 451 -6.18 -10.57 -21.29
N PHE A 452 -4.85 -10.49 -21.28
CA PHE A 452 -4.11 -9.33 -20.83
C PHE A 452 -4.38 -8.10 -21.71
N GLU A 453 -4.26 -8.25 -23.03
CA GLU A 453 -4.53 -7.19 -24.02
C GLU A 453 -5.98 -6.71 -23.96
N THR A 454 -6.94 -7.62 -23.74
CA THR A 454 -8.36 -7.26 -23.55
C THR A 454 -8.57 -6.24 -22.43
N CYS A 455 -7.78 -6.30 -21.34
CA CYS A 455 -7.85 -5.30 -20.27
C CYS A 455 -7.46 -3.89 -20.78
N PHE A 456 -6.42 -3.81 -21.62
CA PHE A 456 -5.96 -2.54 -22.20
C PHE A 456 -6.92 -2.01 -23.26
N ASP A 457 -7.55 -2.89 -24.04
CA ASP A 457 -8.60 -2.52 -24.99
C ASP A 457 -9.84 -1.95 -24.29
N LEU A 458 -10.27 -2.59 -23.20
CA LEU A 458 -11.36 -2.09 -22.36
C LEU A 458 -11.01 -0.72 -21.76
N SER A 459 -9.77 -0.55 -21.27
CA SER A 459 -9.25 0.73 -20.79
C SER A 459 -9.30 1.82 -21.87
N LEU A 460 -8.82 1.52 -23.09
CA LEU A 460 -8.86 2.42 -24.24
C LEU A 460 -10.30 2.78 -24.65
N LYS A 461 -11.21 1.82 -24.62
CA LYS A 461 -12.63 2.02 -24.93
C LYS A 461 -13.26 2.98 -23.94
N LEU A 462 -13.10 2.75 -22.63
CA LEU A 462 -13.64 3.63 -21.60
C LEU A 462 -13.06 5.05 -21.72
N TYR A 463 -11.75 5.16 -21.88
CA TYR A 463 -11.06 6.44 -22.08
C TYR A 463 -11.66 7.23 -23.25
N SER A 464 -11.82 6.57 -24.41
CA SER A 464 -12.35 7.21 -25.63
C SER A 464 -13.81 7.63 -25.46
N GLN A 465 -14.62 6.82 -24.78
CA GLN A 465 -16.01 7.16 -24.47
C GLN A 465 -16.10 8.39 -23.56
N LEU A 466 -15.30 8.46 -22.49
CA LEU A 466 -15.27 9.60 -21.59
C LEU A 466 -14.85 10.89 -22.33
N GLN A 467 -13.79 10.83 -23.14
CA GLN A 467 -13.37 11.98 -23.96
C GLN A 467 -14.47 12.45 -24.92
N SER A 468 -15.18 11.52 -25.59
CA SER A 468 -16.25 11.89 -26.52
C SER A 468 -17.43 12.63 -25.86
N HIS A 469 -17.59 12.47 -24.55
CA HIS A 469 -18.60 13.18 -23.74
C HIS A 469 -18.03 14.41 -23.02
N GLY A 470 -16.79 14.80 -23.29
CA GLY A 470 -16.14 15.99 -22.71
C GLY A 470 -15.49 15.77 -21.34
N TYR A 471 -15.37 14.53 -20.87
CA TYR A 471 -14.76 14.17 -19.58
C TYR A 471 -13.25 13.95 -19.70
N ASP A 472 -12.52 14.92 -20.26
CA ASP A 472 -11.08 14.79 -20.57
C ASP A 472 -10.22 14.50 -19.33
N HIS A 473 -10.53 15.17 -18.21
CA HIS A 473 -9.75 15.03 -16.98
C HIS A 473 -10.03 13.69 -16.31
N GLU A 474 -11.31 13.32 -16.23
CA GLU A 474 -11.79 12.08 -15.64
C GLU A 474 -11.38 10.84 -16.46
N ALA A 475 -11.22 10.99 -17.78
CA ALA A 475 -10.78 9.91 -18.67
C ALA A 475 -9.45 9.30 -18.21
N GLN A 476 -8.57 10.08 -17.57
CA GLN A 476 -7.31 9.59 -17.02
C GLN A 476 -7.51 8.45 -16.01
N TYR A 477 -8.61 8.41 -15.25
CA TYR A 477 -8.89 7.31 -14.31
C TYR A 477 -9.16 5.97 -15.01
N ALA A 478 -9.47 5.99 -16.31
CA ALA A 478 -9.67 4.79 -17.11
C ALA A 478 -8.35 4.10 -17.51
N THR A 479 -7.19 4.76 -17.38
CA THR A 479 -5.90 4.11 -17.66
C THR A 479 -5.55 3.12 -16.57
N LEU A 480 -4.89 2.04 -16.95
CA LEU A 480 -4.21 1.07 -16.07
C LEU A 480 -2.77 1.51 -15.73
N LEU A 481 -2.25 1.03 -14.60
CA LEU A 481 -0.87 1.33 -14.15
C LEU A 481 0.21 0.85 -15.13
N GLY A 482 -0.10 -0.14 -15.97
CA GLY A 482 0.77 -0.67 -17.01
C GLY A 482 0.81 0.16 -18.31
N HIS A 483 -0.05 1.17 -18.47
CA HIS A 483 0.08 2.07 -19.62
C HIS A 483 1.33 2.91 -19.48
N ARG A 484 1.97 3.17 -20.62
CA ARG A 484 3.06 4.13 -20.70
C ARG A 484 2.52 5.54 -20.44
N MET A 485 3.26 6.29 -19.66
CA MET A 485 3.05 7.70 -19.41
C MET A 485 4.26 8.49 -19.89
N ARG A 486 4.01 9.71 -20.39
CA ARG A 486 5.07 10.64 -20.77
C ARG A 486 5.31 11.63 -19.66
N TRP A 487 6.55 11.72 -19.22
CA TRP A 487 6.95 12.58 -18.12
C TRP A 487 8.38 13.05 -18.30
N LYS A 488 8.67 14.25 -17.80
CA LYS A 488 10.03 14.77 -17.73
C LYS A 488 10.55 14.70 -16.30
N ALA A 489 11.84 14.44 -16.18
CA ALA A 489 12.56 14.42 -14.90
C ALA A 489 13.85 15.21 -15.01
N THR A 490 14.14 16.05 -14.01
CA THR A 490 15.41 16.77 -13.91
C THR A 490 16.21 16.25 -12.74
N PHE A 491 17.35 15.62 -13.03
CA PHE A 491 18.26 15.05 -12.04
C PHE A 491 19.48 15.96 -11.88
N GLY A 492 19.85 16.23 -10.64
CA GLY A 492 21.16 16.81 -10.33
C GLY A 492 22.27 15.76 -10.39
N ALA A 493 23.53 16.20 -10.46
CA ALA A 493 24.68 15.29 -10.39
C ALA A 493 24.68 14.42 -9.11
N TYR A 494 24.20 14.97 -7.99
CA TYR A 494 23.97 14.24 -6.73
C TYR A 494 23.04 13.03 -6.92
N ASP A 495 21.89 13.28 -7.55
CA ASP A 495 20.83 12.29 -7.72
C ASP A 495 21.30 11.11 -8.57
N ILE A 496 22.12 11.41 -9.58
CA ILE A 496 22.71 10.41 -10.47
C ILE A 496 23.76 9.59 -9.71
N GLN A 497 24.68 10.25 -8.99
CA GLN A 497 25.78 9.57 -8.30
C GLN A 497 25.32 8.66 -7.17
N MET A 498 24.42 9.13 -6.31
CA MET A 498 24.01 8.38 -5.11
C MET A 498 23.06 7.23 -5.41
N ARG A 499 22.31 7.28 -6.54
CA ARG A 499 21.09 6.47 -6.70
C ARG A 499 20.85 5.87 -8.09
N LEU A 500 21.66 6.20 -9.11
CA LEU A 500 21.64 5.57 -10.43
C LEU A 500 22.84 4.63 -10.69
N ILE A 501 23.42 4.05 -9.62
CA ILE A 501 23.93 2.68 -9.74
C ILE A 501 22.70 1.79 -9.96
N LEU A 502 22.18 1.82 -11.19
CA LEU A 502 21.27 0.81 -11.71
C LEU A 502 22.06 -0.48 -11.63
N SER A 503 21.81 -1.28 -10.60
CA SER A 503 22.23 -2.66 -10.56
C SER A 503 21.80 -3.29 -11.88
N ALA A 504 22.79 -3.66 -12.69
CA ALA A 504 22.66 -4.75 -13.62
C ALA A 504 22.41 -6.00 -12.78
N ASP A 505 21.14 -6.25 -12.45
CA ASP A 505 20.59 -7.51 -11.98
C ASP A 505 19.25 -7.74 -12.69
#